data_AF-A0A923Z9Y6-F1
#
_entry.id   AF-A0A923Z9Y6-F1
#
_cell.length_a   1.000
_cell.length_b   1.000
_cell.length_c   1.000
_cell.angle_alpha   90.00
_cell.angle_beta   90.00
_cell.angle_gamma   90.00
#
_symmetry.space_group_name_H-M   'P 1'
#
loop_
_entity.id
_entity.type
_entity.pdbx_description
1 polymer ?
#
loop_
_entity_poly.entity_id
_entity_poly.type
_entity_poly.pdbx_seq_one_letter_code
_entity_poly.pdbx_strand_id
1 'polypeptide(L)'
;MSALPSPSRRRFLGTTAAAAGGLVVAFHIPFSGQAAAQDAMAPEINAWVVVRPDDTIVIRIARSEMGQGTLTGLAQLVTEELEGDWAKVTTEYPTPGQNLARKRAWGNFSTGGSRGIRESHDYVRKGGATARMMLIQAAADEWKVPASECKAASSVITHAGSGRTTTYGKVAAAAGKLAPPADVALKDPKDWTLVGKRLARLDTVSKTTGAQIYGSDLVLPGMLNAAIRDCPVFGGKVKSFNAAAIEKRPGVKKVIAVGDSAVAVIADTWWRAKSALDALPIEWDNGPHAAASSATIAQMLKAGLDAQDAVVGNQNGDARAAIAAAERKIEAVYSYPFQNHATMETMNATAKWTPERCEVWTPTQNGEAALAATAEAAGLAPEKCEVYKLHLGGGFGRRGAVHDWVIQAVTIAKQMPGTPIKLIWSREEDMLHGRYHPITQCKLSAGLDAKGNITGLHIRISGQSILASVAPQSIKDGKDPVVFQGLNAPGPEASIGYSFPNLLVDHAMRNPHVPPGFWRGVNLNQNTIYLECFIDEVAHASGQDP
;
A
#
# COMPACT_ATOMS: atom_id res chain seq x y z
N MET A 1 -72.48 -16.64 22.06
CA MET A 1 -71.41 -17.22 21.22
C MET A 1 -70.59 -16.05 20.71
N SER A 2 -69.41 -15.84 21.30
CA SER A 2 -68.54 -14.70 20.99
C SER A 2 -67.10 -15.20 20.99
N ALA A 3 -66.39 -14.87 19.91
CA ALA A 3 -65.05 -15.35 19.59
C ALA A 3 -63.95 -14.76 20.49
N LEU A 4 -62.90 -15.55 20.74
CA LEU A 4 -61.69 -15.18 21.47
C LEU A 4 -60.58 -14.68 20.51
N PRO A 5 -59.81 -13.63 20.85
CA PRO A 5 -58.62 -13.22 20.10
C PRO A 5 -57.34 -13.93 20.59
N SER A 6 -56.40 -14.13 19.65
CA SER A 6 -55.10 -14.77 19.83
C SER A 6 -54.06 -13.84 20.47
N PRO A 7 -53.19 -14.30 21.41
CA PRO A 7 -52.18 -13.44 22.04
C PRO A 7 -50.89 -13.29 21.22
N SER A 8 -50.37 -12.06 21.21
CA SER A 8 -49.16 -11.65 20.49
C SER A 8 -47.85 -12.04 21.22
N ARG A 9 -46.80 -12.26 20.44
CA ARG A 9 -45.45 -12.77 20.79
C ARG A 9 -44.66 -12.00 21.86
N ARG A 10 -45.18 -10.90 22.40
CA ARG A 10 -44.46 -10.02 23.34
C ARG A 10 -44.44 -10.50 24.80
N ARG A 11 -45.23 -11.52 25.15
CA ARG A 11 -45.28 -12.04 26.54
C ARG A 11 -44.40 -13.27 26.79
N PHE A 12 -43.81 -13.86 25.76
CA PHE A 12 -42.94 -15.05 25.90
C PHE A 12 -41.50 -14.70 26.33
N LEU A 13 -41.04 -13.46 26.15
CA LEU A 13 -39.67 -13.05 26.51
C LEU A 13 -39.53 -12.50 27.94
N GLY A 14 -40.61 -12.48 28.72
CA GLY A 14 -40.64 -11.80 30.03
C GLY A 14 -40.46 -12.69 31.27
N THR A 15 -40.33 -14.02 31.15
CA THR A 15 -40.45 -14.90 32.34
C THR A 15 -39.43 -16.04 32.47
N THR A 16 -38.32 -16.05 31.71
CA THR A 16 -37.24 -17.04 31.90
C THR A 16 -35.92 -16.36 32.30
N ALA A 17 -35.89 -15.76 33.49
CA ALA A 17 -34.68 -15.19 34.10
C ALA A 17 -34.30 -15.87 35.43
N ALA A 18 -34.71 -17.12 35.65
CA ALA A 18 -34.26 -17.90 36.80
C ALA A 18 -33.96 -19.35 36.39
N ALA A 19 -32.70 -19.74 36.63
CA ALA A 19 -32.11 -21.08 36.56
C ALA A 19 -31.73 -21.64 35.17
N ALA A 20 -30.49 -22.18 35.15
CA ALA A 20 -29.83 -23.05 34.18
C ALA A 20 -29.11 -22.41 32.96
N GLY A 21 -27.78 -22.33 33.10
CA GLY A 21 -26.73 -22.40 32.08
C GLY A 21 -27.10 -22.15 30.61
N GLY A 22 -27.04 -20.89 30.18
CA GLY A 22 -27.15 -20.50 28.78
C GLY A 22 -25.78 -20.24 28.17
N LEU A 23 -25.46 -21.01 27.13
CA LEU A 23 -24.39 -20.76 26.17
C LEU A 23 -24.43 -19.28 25.72
N VAL A 24 -23.42 -18.50 26.11
CA VAL A 24 -23.24 -17.14 25.58
C VAL A 24 -22.69 -17.26 24.17
N VAL A 25 -23.57 -17.14 23.17
CA VAL A 25 -23.13 -16.81 21.81
C VAL A 25 -22.68 -15.36 21.85
N ALA A 26 -21.40 -15.14 22.13
CA ALA A 26 -20.77 -13.84 22.05
C ALA A 26 -20.73 -13.42 20.57
N PHE A 27 -21.62 -12.50 20.18
CA PHE A 27 -21.44 -11.76 18.94
C PHE A 27 -20.22 -10.85 19.12
N HIS A 28 -19.12 -11.27 18.52
CA HIS A 28 -17.88 -10.53 18.48
C HIS A 28 -18.06 -9.31 17.57
N ILE A 29 -18.19 -8.12 18.16
CA ILE A 29 -18.05 -6.85 17.44
C ILE A 29 -16.55 -6.51 17.48
N PRO A 30 -15.81 -6.62 16.36
CA PRO A 30 -14.35 -6.69 16.38
C PRO A 30 -13.62 -5.37 16.73
N PHE A 31 -14.35 -4.27 17.02
CA PHE A 31 -13.73 -2.95 17.25
C PHE A 31 -14.18 -2.20 18.51
N SER A 32 -15.30 -2.56 19.16
CA SER A 32 -15.69 -1.88 20.40
C SER A 32 -14.74 -2.21 21.57
N GLY A 33 -14.06 -3.36 21.51
CA GLY A 33 -13.03 -3.73 22.49
C GLY A 33 -11.67 -3.07 22.30
N GLN A 34 -11.34 -2.55 21.11
CA GLN A 34 -10.07 -1.84 20.86
C GLN A 34 -10.16 -0.33 21.06
N ALA A 35 -11.33 0.27 20.81
CA ALA A 35 -11.55 1.68 21.09
C ALA A 35 -11.73 1.96 22.60
N ALA A 36 -12.27 1.01 23.36
CA ALA A 36 -12.43 1.14 24.82
C ALA A 36 -11.23 0.62 25.64
N ALA A 37 -10.27 -0.08 25.02
CA ALA A 37 -9.04 -0.55 25.68
C ALA A 37 -7.87 0.46 25.57
N GLN A 38 -8.12 1.69 25.11
CA GLN A 38 -7.11 2.76 25.11
C GLN A 38 -6.89 3.40 26.50
N ASP A 39 -7.76 3.13 27.49
CA ASP A 39 -7.71 3.78 28.80
C ASP A 39 -6.83 3.10 29.86
N ALA A 40 -6.11 2.03 29.49
CA ALA A 40 -4.92 1.60 30.21
C ALA A 40 -3.81 1.42 29.17
N MET A 41 -3.06 2.49 28.86
CA MET A 41 -1.92 2.38 27.96
C MET A 41 -1.01 1.27 28.47
N ALA A 42 -1.02 0.12 27.79
CA ALA A 42 -0.05 -0.94 28.03
C ALA A 42 1.34 -0.29 27.94
N PRO A 43 2.25 -0.60 28.88
CA PRO A 43 3.51 0.09 28.97
C PRO A 43 4.32 -0.09 27.68
N GLU A 44 4.51 1.02 26.97
CA GLU A 44 5.38 1.11 25.80
C GLU A 44 6.83 1.06 26.30
N ILE A 45 7.61 0.08 25.86
CA ILE A 45 9.04 0.03 26.19
C ILE A 45 9.76 1.08 25.36
N ASN A 46 9.45 1.12 24.06
CA ASN A 46 9.84 2.16 23.13
C ASN A 46 8.84 2.21 21.96
N ALA A 47 9.09 3.09 20.99
CA ALA A 47 8.20 3.28 19.84
C ALA A 47 7.86 1.99 19.08
N TRP A 48 8.73 0.98 19.07
CA TRP A 48 8.57 -0.25 18.30
C TRP A 48 8.02 -1.43 19.11
N VAL A 49 8.30 -1.49 20.42
CA VAL A 49 7.99 -2.65 21.27
C VAL A 49 7.09 -2.24 22.43
N VAL A 50 5.92 -2.86 22.49
CA VAL A 50 5.01 -2.82 23.64
C VAL A 50 4.97 -4.21 24.25
N VAL A 51 5.10 -4.30 25.58
CA VAL A 51 4.92 -5.56 26.30
C VAL A 51 3.76 -5.39 27.28
N ARG A 52 2.74 -6.22 27.13
CA ARG A 52 1.57 -6.20 28.00
C ARG A 52 1.84 -6.93 29.33
N PRO A 53 1.06 -6.66 30.39
CA PRO A 53 1.20 -7.38 31.66
C PRO A 53 1.02 -8.90 31.56
N ASP A 54 0.35 -9.39 30.51
CA ASP A 54 0.18 -10.82 30.19
C ASP A 54 1.34 -11.42 29.36
N ASP A 55 2.47 -10.72 29.26
CA ASP A 55 3.64 -11.02 28.44
C ASP A 55 3.43 -10.97 26.91
N THR A 56 2.25 -10.54 26.42
CA THR A 56 2.07 -10.34 24.97
C THR A 56 3.03 -9.27 24.46
N ILE A 57 3.81 -9.59 23.43
CA ILE A 57 4.74 -8.66 22.77
C ILE A 57 4.05 -8.13 21.51
N VAL A 58 3.75 -6.84 21.48
CA VAL A 58 3.18 -6.16 20.32
C VAL A 58 4.29 -5.38 19.62
N ILE A 59 4.53 -5.70 18.34
CA ILE A 59 5.54 -5.05 17.52
C ILE A 59 4.86 -4.09 16.55
N ARG A 60 5.23 -2.81 16.64
CA ARG A 60 4.70 -1.74 15.78
C ARG A 60 5.48 -1.65 14.47
N ILE A 61 4.79 -1.86 13.35
CA ILE A 61 5.41 -1.94 12.03
C ILE A 61 4.77 -0.92 11.09
N ALA A 62 5.54 0.05 10.60
CA ALA A 62 5.02 1.06 9.66
C ALA A 62 4.74 0.52 8.25
N ARG A 63 5.42 -0.54 7.82
CA ARG A 63 5.30 -1.12 6.46
C ARG A 63 4.02 -1.90 6.28
N SER A 64 3.34 -1.74 5.14
CA SER A 64 2.07 -2.43 4.83
C SER A 64 2.30 -3.91 4.46
N GLU A 65 1.39 -4.77 4.89
CA GLU A 65 1.37 -6.18 4.52
C GLU A 65 0.38 -6.42 3.37
N MET A 66 0.87 -6.99 2.27
CA MET A 66 0.14 -7.15 1.01
C MET A 66 0.27 -8.57 0.43
N GLY A 67 0.74 -9.52 1.23
CA GLY A 67 1.04 -10.89 0.81
C GLY A 67 2.54 -11.21 0.78
N GLN A 68 3.42 -10.23 0.88
CA GLN A 68 4.88 -10.43 0.79
C GLN A 68 5.56 -10.86 2.10
N GLY A 69 4.86 -10.80 3.24
CA GLY A 69 5.39 -11.27 4.53
C GLY A 69 6.33 -10.28 5.23
N THR A 70 6.32 -9.00 4.81
CA THR A 70 7.13 -7.95 5.44
C THR A 70 6.80 -7.79 6.92
N LEU A 71 5.51 -7.87 7.30
CA LEU A 71 5.11 -7.71 8.69
C LEU A 71 5.70 -8.82 9.57
N THR A 72 5.60 -10.08 9.14
CA THR A 72 6.21 -11.20 9.87
C THR A 72 7.74 -11.12 9.88
N GLY A 73 8.37 -10.77 8.75
CA GLY A 73 9.83 -10.65 8.67
C GLY A 73 10.40 -9.54 9.57
N LEU A 74 9.75 -8.38 9.63
CA LEU A 74 10.14 -7.31 10.56
C LEU A 74 9.89 -7.68 12.01
N ALA A 75 8.79 -8.39 12.29
CA ALA A 75 8.54 -8.93 13.63
C ALA A 75 9.65 -9.90 14.06
N GLN A 76 10.08 -10.83 13.19
CA GLN A 76 11.19 -11.75 13.49
C GLN A 76 12.48 -10.99 13.84
N LEU A 77 12.82 -9.95 13.08
CA LEU A 77 14.02 -9.13 13.33
C LEU A 77 13.98 -8.43 14.69
N VAL A 78 12.82 -7.90 15.07
CA VAL A 78 12.63 -7.29 16.40
C VAL A 78 12.70 -8.36 17.49
N THR A 79 11.99 -9.48 17.33
CA THR A 79 11.92 -10.56 18.34
C THR A 79 13.29 -11.21 18.58
N GLU A 80 14.09 -11.40 17.53
CA GLU A 80 15.47 -11.90 17.61
C GLU A 80 16.34 -11.02 18.49
N GLU A 81 16.31 -9.70 18.25
CA GLU A 81 17.05 -8.74 19.08
C GLU A 81 16.42 -8.59 20.47
N LEU A 82 15.13 -8.83 20.60
CA LEU A 82 14.43 -8.74 21.87
C LEU A 82 14.71 -9.97 22.77
N GLU A 83 15.30 -11.05 22.26
CA GLU A 83 15.33 -12.36 22.94
C GLU A 83 13.92 -12.80 23.37
N GLY A 84 12.93 -12.52 22.51
CA GLY A 84 11.51 -12.71 22.80
C GLY A 84 11.00 -14.11 22.42
N ASP A 85 9.98 -14.56 23.14
CA ASP A 85 9.21 -15.75 22.77
C ASP A 85 8.29 -15.44 21.59
N TRP A 86 8.57 -16.04 20.43
CA TRP A 86 7.77 -15.87 19.21
C TRP A 86 6.29 -16.23 19.40
N ALA A 87 5.96 -17.18 20.28
CA ALA A 87 4.58 -17.58 20.52
C ALA A 87 3.74 -16.46 21.17
N LYS A 88 4.38 -15.46 21.78
CA LYS A 88 3.74 -14.30 22.40
C LYS A 88 3.71 -13.06 21.51
N VAL A 89 4.23 -13.17 20.28
CA VAL A 89 4.38 -12.02 19.37
C VAL A 89 3.11 -11.78 18.57
N THR A 90 2.71 -10.51 18.54
CA THR A 90 1.71 -9.97 17.62
C THR A 90 2.21 -8.64 17.05
N THR A 91 1.44 -8.05 16.13
CA THR A 91 1.82 -6.80 15.46
C THR A 91 0.65 -5.84 15.39
N GLU A 92 0.96 -4.55 15.37
CA GLU A 92 -0.01 -3.50 15.07
C GLU A 92 0.60 -2.45 14.15
N TYR A 93 -0.25 -1.68 13.49
CA TYR A 93 0.16 -0.50 12.75
C TYR A 93 0.20 0.71 13.70
N PRO A 94 1.36 1.38 13.88
CA PRO A 94 1.33 2.75 14.37
C PRO A 94 0.62 3.62 13.34
N THR A 95 0.05 4.75 13.77
CA THR A 95 -0.64 5.65 12.84
C THR A 95 0.31 6.70 12.25
N PRO A 96 0.07 7.20 11.03
CA PRO A 96 0.83 8.32 10.47
C PRO A 96 0.71 9.59 11.32
N GLY A 97 -0.43 9.85 11.98
CA GLY A 97 -0.60 10.97 12.90
C GLY A 97 0.29 10.84 14.14
N GLN A 98 0.37 9.65 14.75
CA GLN A 98 1.33 9.36 15.81
C GLN A 98 2.77 9.57 15.34
N ASN A 99 3.09 9.12 14.12
CA ASN A 99 4.42 9.30 13.53
C ASN A 99 4.77 10.78 13.38
N LEU A 100 3.85 11.59 12.87
CA LEU A 100 4.02 13.04 12.74
C LEU A 100 4.25 13.70 14.11
N ALA A 101 3.37 13.43 15.08
CA ALA A 101 3.45 13.98 16.43
C ALA A 101 4.76 13.61 17.15
N ARG A 102 5.32 12.45 16.84
CA ARG A 102 6.58 11.94 17.41
C ARG A 102 7.78 12.16 16.49
N LYS A 103 7.77 13.20 15.66
CA LYS A 103 8.91 13.60 14.80
C LYS A 103 9.45 12.44 13.94
N ARG A 104 8.53 11.67 13.35
CA ARG A 104 8.80 10.54 12.46
C ARG A 104 9.52 9.36 13.13
N ALA A 105 9.15 9.02 14.38
CA ALA A 105 9.77 7.93 15.14
C ALA A 105 9.82 6.58 14.42
N TRP A 106 8.89 6.28 13.50
CA TRP A 106 8.87 5.03 12.73
C TRP A 106 9.41 5.18 11.30
N GLY A 107 10.01 6.33 10.97
CA GLY A 107 10.55 6.59 9.64
C GLY A 107 9.45 6.84 8.60
N ASN A 108 9.60 6.27 7.41
CA ASN A 108 8.64 6.44 6.32
C ASN A 108 7.60 5.31 6.29
N PHE A 109 6.36 5.64 5.94
CA PHE A 109 5.22 4.72 5.95
C PHE A 109 4.94 4.07 4.59
N SER A 110 5.83 4.26 3.61
CA SER A 110 5.67 3.74 2.26
C SER A 110 6.02 2.26 2.19
N THR A 111 5.41 1.50 1.29
CA THR A 111 5.80 0.12 0.97
C THR A 111 5.78 -0.06 -0.54
N GLY A 112 6.97 -0.18 -1.13
CA GLY A 112 7.19 -0.31 -2.56
C GLY A 112 8.67 -0.59 -2.87
N GLY A 113 8.97 -0.94 -4.13
CA GLY A 113 10.34 -1.16 -4.62
C GLY A 113 11.12 -2.28 -3.90
N SER A 114 10.44 -3.24 -3.28
CA SER A 114 11.07 -4.31 -2.47
C SER A 114 11.89 -3.80 -1.28
N ARG A 115 11.59 -2.58 -0.80
CA ARG A 115 12.37 -1.90 0.24
C ARG A 115 11.89 -2.16 1.67
N GLY A 116 10.75 -2.83 1.85
CA GLY A 116 10.12 -3.05 3.16
C GLY A 116 11.06 -3.63 4.22
N ILE A 117 11.75 -4.73 3.91
CA ILE A 117 12.79 -5.30 4.80
C ILE A 117 14.11 -4.53 4.65
N ARG A 118 14.56 -4.31 3.41
CA ARG A 118 15.88 -3.73 3.09
C ARG A 118 16.15 -2.35 3.69
N GLU A 119 15.14 -1.49 3.80
CA GLU A 119 15.30 -0.18 4.44
C GLU A 119 15.00 -0.22 5.94
N SER A 120 14.35 -1.27 6.42
CA SER A 120 13.81 -1.28 7.79
C SER A 120 14.57 -2.15 8.77
N HIS A 121 15.35 -3.11 8.28
CA HIS A 121 15.97 -4.12 9.13
C HIS A 121 16.86 -3.51 10.22
N ASP A 122 17.62 -2.45 9.94
CA ASP A 122 18.53 -1.86 10.93
C ASP A 122 17.78 -1.19 12.09
N TYR A 123 16.84 -0.27 11.78
CA TYR A 123 16.17 0.48 12.84
C TYR A 123 15.21 -0.37 13.67
N VAL A 124 14.54 -1.37 13.08
CA VAL A 124 13.67 -2.25 13.87
C VAL A 124 14.47 -3.14 14.81
N ARG A 125 15.65 -3.62 14.35
CA ARG A 125 16.57 -4.39 15.19
C ARG A 125 17.08 -3.57 16.37
N LYS A 126 17.48 -2.32 16.11
CA LYS A 126 17.84 -1.37 17.18
C LYS A 126 16.69 -1.22 18.18
N GLY A 127 15.46 -1.05 17.70
CA GLY A 127 14.27 -1.02 18.55
C GLY A 127 14.11 -2.26 19.45
N GLY A 128 14.31 -3.46 18.91
CA GLY A 128 14.27 -4.71 19.68
C GLY A 128 15.38 -4.82 20.72
N ALA A 129 16.62 -4.52 20.34
CA ALA A 129 17.79 -4.59 21.23
C ALA A 129 17.72 -3.53 22.35
N THR A 130 17.29 -2.31 22.04
CA THR A 130 17.00 -1.25 23.02
C THR A 130 15.98 -1.74 24.04
N ALA A 131 14.87 -2.34 23.59
CA ALA A 131 13.83 -2.84 24.48
C ALA A 131 14.35 -3.96 25.39
N ARG A 132 15.15 -4.90 24.87
CA ARG A 132 15.82 -5.94 25.66
C ARG A 132 16.67 -5.34 26.77
N MET A 133 17.50 -4.34 26.46
CA MET A 133 18.37 -3.68 27.44
C MET A 133 17.56 -2.99 28.55
N MET A 134 16.49 -2.28 28.19
CA MET A 134 15.61 -1.62 29.16
C MET A 134 14.87 -2.61 30.06
N LEU A 135 14.41 -3.74 29.50
CA LEU A 135 13.77 -4.82 30.27
C LEU A 135 14.74 -5.48 31.25
N ILE A 136 15.97 -5.78 30.81
CA ILE A 136 17.03 -6.34 31.67
C ILE A 136 17.39 -5.34 32.78
N GLN A 137 17.54 -4.06 32.45
CA GLN A 137 17.87 -3.03 33.44
C GLN A 137 16.77 -2.90 34.49
N ALA A 138 15.50 -2.89 34.09
CA ALA A 138 14.37 -2.81 35.03
C ALA A 138 14.34 -4.01 36.01
N ALA A 139 14.60 -5.22 35.52
CA ALA A 139 14.71 -6.41 36.38
C ALA A 139 15.92 -6.31 37.33
N ALA A 140 17.07 -5.86 36.82
CA ALA A 140 18.28 -5.69 37.60
C ALA A 140 18.11 -4.64 38.72
N ASP A 141 17.44 -3.52 38.42
CA ASP A 141 17.10 -2.47 39.38
C ASP A 141 16.19 -2.99 40.50
N GLU A 142 15.14 -3.76 40.14
CA GLU A 142 14.25 -4.41 41.11
C GLU A 142 15.03 -5.37 42.04
N TRP A 143 15.98 -6.10 41.46
CA TRP A 143 16.78 -7.08 42.16
C TRP A 143 17.99 -6.53 42.90
N LYS A 144 18.32 -5.24 42.67
CA LYS A 144 19.51 -4.54 43.17
C LYS A 144 20.82 -5.25 42.80
N VAL A 145 20.93 -5.67 41.54
CA VAL A 145 22.11 -6.35 40.98
C VAL A 145 22.59 -5.63 39.71
N PRO A 146 23.85 -5.83 39.27
CA PRO A 146 24.28 -5.32 37.98
C PRO A 146 23.51 -5.95 36.81
N ALA A 147 23.11 -5.14 35.82
CA ALA A 147 22.43 -5.63 34.62
C ALA A 147 23.26 -6.65 33.82
N SER A 148 24.59 -6.56 33.88
CA SER A 148 25.52 -7.53 33.28
C SER A 148 25.43 -8.94 33.86
N GLU A 149 24.85 -9.10 35.05
CA GLU A 149 24.60 -10.40 35.69
C GLU A 149 23.24 -11.00 35.31
N CYS A 150 22.45 -10.29 34.49
CA CYS A 150 21.14 -10.72 34.02
C CYS A 150 21.19 -11.10 32.53
N LYS A 151 20.54 -12.20 32.17
CA LYS A 151 20.36 -12.64 30.78
C LYS A 151 18.89 -12.76 30.43
N ALA A 152 18.54 -12.38 29.21
CA ALA A 152 17.22 -12.61 28.65
C ALA A 152 17.24 -13.76 27.64
N ALA A 153 16.22 -14.60 27.67
CA ALA A 153 15.95 -15.63 26.67
C ALA A 153 14.46 -15.98 26.68
N SER A 154 13.83 -16.06 25.51
CA SER A 154 12.40 -16.40 25.37
C SER A 154 11.48 -15.60 26.30
N SER A 155 11.67 -14.27 26.35
CA SER A 155 10.90 -13.34 27.19
C SER A 155 11.00 -13.54 28.72
N VAL A 156 12.01 -14.29 29.17
CA VAL A 156 12.34 -14.48 30.59
C VAL A 156 13.71 -13.87 30.86
N ILE A 157 13.82 -13.12 31.95
CA ILE A 157 15.08 -12.56 32.45
C ILE A 157 15.51 -13.40 33.64
N THR A 158 16.78 -13.81 33.65
CA THR A 158 17.38 -14.62 34.71
C THR A 158 18.63 -13.93 35.25
N HIS A 159 18.71 -13.77 36.57
CA HIS A 159 19.93 -13.34 37.26
C HIS A 159 20.84 -14.55 37.52
N ALA A 160 22.05 -14.55 36.96
CA ALA A 160 22.96 -15.70 36.99
C ALA A 160 23.42 -16.07 38.39
N GLY A 161 23.74 -15.08 39.25
CA GLY A 161 24.30 -15.33 40.58
C GLY A 161 23.30 -15.94 41.57
N SER A 162 22.01 -15.63 41.43
CA SER A 162 20.98 -16.09 42.38
C SER A 162 19.93 -17.04 41.77
N GLY A 163 19.92 -17.22 40.45
CA GLY A 163 18.89 -17.99 39.74
C GLY A 163 17.49 -17.37 39.75
N ARG A 164 17.34 -16.10 40.20
CA ARG A 164 16.05 -15.40 40.20
C ARG A 164 15.58 -15.17 38.77
N THR A 165 14.28 -15.29 38.53
CA THR A 165 13.69 -15.06 37.21
C THR A 165 12.49 -14.12 37.28
N THR A 166 12.27 -13.37 36.19
CA THR A 166 11.06 -12.58 35.96
C THR A 166 10.69 -12.62 34.48
N THR A 167 9.43 -12.31 34.16
CA THR A 167 8.95 -12.24 32.77
C THR A 167 8.92 -10.78 32.31
N TYR A 168 8.97 -10.57 30.99
CA TYR A 168 8.95 -9.22 30.43
C TYR A 168 7.72 -8.40 30.87
N GLY A 169 6.53 -8.99 30.91
CA GLY A 169 5.29 -8.30 31.30
C GLY A 169 5.32 -7.76 32.72
N LYS A 170 6.03 -8.43 33.65
CA LYS A 170 6.16 -7.97 35.04
C LYS A 170 7.01 -6.71 35.17
N VAL A 171 8.03 -6.55 34.32
CA VAL A 171 8.97 -5.42 34.39
C VAL A 171 8.72 -4.35 33.32
N ALA A 172 7.81 -4.60 32.37
CA ALA A 172 7.53 -3.72 31.23
C ALA A 172 7.22 -2.27 31.63
N ALA A 173 6.39 -2.08 32.66
CA ALA A 173 6.02 -0.74 33.14
C ALA A 173 7.18 0.03 33.78
N ALA A 174 8.13 -0.67 34.41
CA ALA A 174 9.35 -0.06 34.92
C ALA A 174 10.32 0.24 33.78
N ALA A 175 10.51 -0.71 32.86
CA ALA A 175 11.37 -0.57 31.70
C ALA A 175 10.99 0.63 30.81
N GLY A 176 9.70 0.83 30.53
CA GLY A 176 9.21 1.97 29.73
C GLY A 176 9.45 3.37 30.33
N LYS A 177 9.89 3.45 31.60
CA LYS A 177 10.26 4.71 32.27
C LYS A 177 11.76 5.00 32.20
N LEU A 178 12.57 4.04 31.78
CA LEU A 178 14.01 4.19 31.67
C LEU A 178 14.36 5.04 30.44
N ALA A 179 15.45 5.80 30.55
CA ALA A 179 16.04 6.46 29.39
C ALA A 179 16.62 5.38 28.43
N PRO A 180 16.31 5.44 27.13
CA PRO A 180 16.93 4.53 26.17
C PRO A 180 18.47 4.66 26.18
N PRO A 181 19.22 3.55 26.14
CA PRO A 181 20.68 3.59 26.00
C PRO A 181 21.10 4.30 24.70
N ALA A 182 22.21 5.04 24.77
CA ALA A 182 22.77 5.75 23.61
C ALA A 182 23.35 4.79 22.56
N ASP A 183 24.05 3.75 23.02
CA ASP A 183 24.68 2.74 22.17
C ASP A 183 23.98 1.40 22.33
N VAL A 184 23.65 0.78 21.19
CA VAL A 184 22.91 -0.48 21.15
C VAL A 184 23.58 -1.42 20.16
N ALA A 185 24.25 -2.45 20.70
CA ALA A 185 24.85 -3.51 19.90
C ALA A 185 23.77 -4.45 19.36
N LEU A 186 23.80 -4.69 18.06
CA LEU A 186 22.95 -5.66 17.38
C LEU A 186 23.64 -7.03 17.37
N LYS A 187 22.84 -8.10 17.37
CA LYS A 187 23.37 -9.47 17.22
C LYS A 187 24.11 -9.65 15.89
N ASP A 188 25.13 -10.49 15.84
CA ASP A 188 25.72 -10.91 14.56
C ASP A 188 24.72 -11.83 13.85
N PRO A 189 24.47 -11.70 12.53
CA PRO A 189 23.61 -12.62 11.79
C PRO A 189 23.93 -14.10 11.97
N LYS A 190 25.19 -14.46 12.26
CA LYS A 190 25.58 -15.85 12.56
C LYS A 190 24.98 -16.39 13.87
N ASP A 191 24.62 -15.50 14.80
CA ASP A 191 24.07 -15.82 16.12
C ASP A 191 22.54 -15.75 16.13
N TRP A 192 21.91 -15.54 14.96
CA TRP A 192 20.46 -15.52 14.85
C TRP A 192 19.85 -16.91 15.06
N THR A 193 18.76 -16.96 15.81
CA THR A 193 18.06 -18.21 16.14
C THR A 193 16.63 -18.24 15.63
N LEU A 194 16.08 -17.11 15.19
CA LEU A 194 14.72 -16.90 14.73
C LEU A 194 14.71 -16.36 13.29
N VAL A 195 15.54 -15.34 13.00
CA VAL A 195 15.60 -14.72 11.67
C VAL A 195 16.11 -15.73 10.65
N GLY A 196 15.46 -15.77 9.49
CA GLY A 196 15.78 -16.73 8.41
C GLY A 196 15.08 -18.08 8.57
N LYS A 197 14.42 -18.35 9.70
CA LYS A 197 13.58 -19.56 9.85
C LYS A 197 12.22 -19.37 9.19
N ARG A 198 11.72 -20.47 8.62
CA ARG A 198 10.37 -20.58 8.08
C ARG A 198 9.37 -20.71 9.24
N LEU A 199 8.83 -19.58 9.70
CA LEU A 199 7.76 -19.54 10.70
C LEU A 199 6.40 -19.36 10.02
N ALA A 200 5.33 -19.78 10.70
CA ALA A 200 3.98 -19.41 10.32
C ALA A 200 3.84 -17.88 10.38
N ARG A 201 3.19 -17.29 9.37
CA ARG A 201 3.00 -15.84 9.36
C ARG A 201 1.96 -15.44 10.40
N LEU A 202 2.22 -14.33 11.09
CA LEU A 202 1.37 -13.80 12.16
C LEU A 202 -0.05 -13.46 11.68
N ASP A 203 -0.22 -13.23 10.39
CA ASP A 203 -1.49 -12.87 9.73
C ASP A 203 -2.18 -14.07 9.05
N THR A 204 -1.67 -15.29 9.17
CA THR A 204 -2.22 -16.46 8.43
C THR A 204 -3.63 -16.83 8.91
N VAL A 205 -3.79 -17.03 10.23
CA VAL A 205 -5.03 -17.58 10.80
C VAL A 205 -6.22 -16.65 10.57
N SER A 206 -6.05 -15.34 10.78
CA SER A 206 -7.13 -14.38 10.56
C SER A 206 -7.56 -14.35 9.09
N LYS A 207 -6.61 -14.48 8.15
CA LYS A 207 -6.91 -14.51 6.71
C LYS A 207 -7.63 -15.78 6.28
N THR A 208 -7.21 -16.95 6.76
CA THR A 208 -7.80 -18.23 6.32
C THR A 208 -9.15 -18.53 6.97
N THR A 209 -9.47 -17.87 8.08
CA THR A 209 -10.76 -18.01 8.77
C THR A 209 -11.79 -16.94 8.38
N GLY A 210 -11.39 -15.93 7.61
CA GLY A 210 -12.23 -14.77 7.29
C GLY A 210 -12.39 -13.77 8.45
N ALA A 211 -11.61 -13.93 9.54
CA ALA A 211 -11.63 -13.01 10.69
C ALA A 211 -10.82 -11.73 10.44
N GLN A 212 -9.94 -11.71 9.42
CA GLN A 212 -9.16 -10.53 9.08
C GLN A 212 -10.08 -9.43 8.53
N ILE A 213 -10.09 -8.29 9.21
CA ILE A 213 -10.81 -7.10 8.75
C ILE A 213 -9.95 -6.36 7.73
N TYR A 214 -10.50 -6.17 6.52
CA TYR A 214 -10.01 -5.27 5.49
C TYR A 214 -10.85 -3.98 5.47
N GLY A 215 -10.52 -3.02 4.60
CA GLY A 215 -11.23 -1.73 4.56
C GLY A 215 -12.71 -1.86 4.19
N SER A 216 -13.03 -2.81 3.32
CA SER A 216 -14.43 -3.08 2.95
C SER A 216 -15.25 -3.69 4.09
N ASP A 217 -14.62 -4.46 4.97
CA ASP A 217 -15.28 -5.14 6.10
C ASP A 217 -15.51 -4.22 7.31
N LEU A 218 -14.79 -3.10 7.38
CA LEU A 218 -14.86 -2.19 8.53
C LEU A 218 -16.30 -1.72 8.77
N VAL A 219 -16.78 -1.86 10.00
CA VAL A 219 -18.07 -1.33 10.45
C VAL A 219 -17.87 -0.43 11.65
N LEU A 220 -18.37 0.80 11.57
CA LEU A 220 -18.40 1.76 12.67
C LEU A 220 -19.85 2.05 13.09
N PRO A 221 -20.10 2.40 14.37
CA PRO A 221 -21.43 2.81 14.82
C PRO A 221 -21.98 3.97 13.99
N GLY A 222 -23.22 3.83 13.51
CA GLY A 222 -23.89 4.87 12.70
C GLY A 222 -23.31 5.10 11.30
N MET A 223 -22.41 4.22 10.83
CA MET A 223 -21.74 4.37 9.53
C MET A 223 -22.72 4.26 8.36
N LEU A 224 -22.55 5.15 7.38
CA LEU A 224 -23.22 5.10 6.08
C LEU A 224 -22.24 4.64 4.99
N ASN A 225 -22.78 4.27 3.83
CA ASN A 225 -22.01 3.80 2.69
C ASN A 225 -22.21 4.71 1.50
N ALA A 226 -21.16 4.90 0.71
CA ALA A 226 -21.19 5.65 -0.54
C ALA A 226 -20.76 4.77 -1.72
N ALA A 227 -21.51 4.88 -2.80
CA ALA A 227 -21.10 4.45 -4.13
C ALA A 227 -20.83 5.70 -4.98
N ILE A 228 -19.83 5.63 -5.87
CA ILE A 228 -19.41 6.75 -6.71
C ILE A 228 -19.38 6.32 -8.18
N ARG A 229 -19.61 7.29 -9.06
CA ARG A 229 -19.42 7.18 -10.50
C ARG A 229 -18.73 8.44 -11.00
N ASP A 230 -17.55 8.29 -11.55
CA ASP A 230 -16.77 9.33 -12.20
C ASP A 230 -17.10 9.39 -13.71
N CYS A 231 -16.77 10.51 -14.34
CA CYS A 231 -16.99 10.73 -15.76
C CYS A 231 -16.24 9.66 -16.56
N PRO A 232 -16.88 8.97 -17.53
CA PRO A 232 -16.26 7.83 -18.21
C PRO A 232 -15.05 8.19 -19.08
N VAL A 233 -14.80 9.48 -19.31
CA VAL A 233 -13.64 10.00 -20.03
C VAL A 233 -12.74 10.76 -19.07
N PHE A 234 -11.48 10.35 -18.94
CA PHE A 234 -10.51 11.08 -18.12
C PHE A 234 -10.37 12.53 -18.58
N GLY A 235 -10.50 13.46 -17.63
CA GLY A 235 -10.51 14.91 -17.91
C GLY A 235 -11.89 15.49 -18.25
N GLY A 236 -12.92 14.64 -18.35
CA GLY A 236 -14.31 15.07 -18.43
C GLY A 236 -14.88 15.50 -17.08
N LYS A 237 -16.11 16.03 -17.11
CA LYS A 237 -16.81 16.64 -15.96
C LYS A 237 -18.26 16.16 -15.86
N VAL A 238 -18.83 16.31 -14.66
CA VAL A 238 -20.29 16.29 -14.47
C VAL A 238 -20.85 17.57 -15.08
N LYS A 239 -21.71 17.44 -16.09
CA LYS A 239 -22.47 18.58 -16.61
C LYS A 239 -23.70 18.84 -15.75
N SER A 240 -24.46 17.78 -15.45
CA SER A 240 -25.62 17.82 -14.54
C SER A 240 -26.05 16.43 -14.12
N PHE A 241 -26.82 16.31 -13.04
CA PHE A 241 -27.50 15.07 -12.65
C PHE A 241 -28.86 15.36 -11.99
N ASN A 242 -29.82 14.44 -12.11
CA ASN A 242 -31.15 14.59 -11.51
C ASN A 242 -31.27 13.79 -10.20
N ALA A 243 -30.87 14.40 -9.08
CA ALA A 243 -30.97 13.78 -7.75
C ALA A 243 -32.41 13.42 -7.34
N ALA A 244 -33.39 14.26 -7.71
CA ALA A 244 -34.79 14.08 -7.33
C ALA A 244 -35.39 12.76 -7.86
N ALA A 245 -34.82 12.21 -8.94
CA ALA A 245 -35.21 10.92 -9.50
C ALA A 245 -34.94 9.73 -8.54
N ILE A 246 -34.00 9.87 -7.59
CA ILE A 246 -33.57 8.77 -6.72
C ILE A 246 -33.55 9.10 -5.22
N GLU A 247 -33.65 10.37 -4.83
CA GLU A 247 -33.51 10.81 -3.43
C GLU A 247 -34.54 10.16 -2.48
N LYS A 248 -35.73 9.82 -2.99
CA LYS A 248 -36.82 9.19 -2.23
C LYS A 248 -36.71 7.66 -2.16
N ARG A 249 -35.69 7.05 -2.80
CA ARG A 249 -35.49 5.60 -2.74
C ARG A 249 -35.14 5.18 -1.30
N PRO A 250 -35.64 4.02 -0.81
CA PRO A 250 -35.38 3.56 0.55
C PRO A 250 -33.88 3.53 0.89
N GLY A 251 -33.53 4.12 2.03
CA GLY A 251 -32.17 4.13 2.58
C GLY A 251 -31.23 5.18 1.97
N VAL A 252 -31.58 5.82 0.85
CA VAL A 252 -30.81 6.96 0.29
C VAL A 252 -30.87 8.13 1.26
N LYS A 253 -29.70 8.73 1.52
CA LYS A 253 -29.54 9.87 2.44
C LYS A 253 -29.15 11.15 1.70
N LYS A 254 -28.29 11.03 0.69
CA LYS A 254 -27.82 12.18 -0.09
C LYS A 254 -27.30 11.74 -1.46
N VAL A 255 -27.43 12.63 -2.43
CA VAL A 255 -26.80 12.53 -3.76
C VAL A 255 -25.99 13.81 -3.95
N ILE A 256 -24.71 13.68 -4.28
CA ILE A 256 -23.77 14.82 -4.31
C ILE A 256 -22.84 14.72 -5.50
N ALA A 257 -22.42 15.87 -6.04
CA ALA A 257 -21.20 15.93 -6.83
C ALA A 257 -19.98 15.72 -5.91
N VAL A 258 -18.93 15.09 -6.44
CA VAL A 258 -17.64 14.88 -5.78
C VAL A 258 -16.56 15.40 -6.72
N GLY A 259 -16.00 16.56 -6.37
CA GLY A 259 -15.18 17.33 -7.31
C GLY A 259 -15.97 17.74 -8.55
N ASP A 260 -15.26 17.96 -9.66
CA ASP A 260 -15.86 18.37 -10.94
C ASP A 260 -16.34 17.18 -11.79
N SER A 261 -15.85 15.97 -11.52
CA SER A 261 -15.97 14.84 -12.45
C SER A 261 -16.82 13.69 -11.97
N ALA A 262 -17.18 13.61 -10.68
CA ALA A 262 -17.91 12.47 -10.13
C ALA A 262 -19.22 12.82 -9.42
N VAL A 263 -20.10 11.82 -9.31
CA VAL A 263 -21.32 11.85 -8.50
C VAL A 263 -21.32 10.68 -7.54
N ALA A 264 -21.70 10.91 -6.28
CA ALA A 264 -21.83 9.89 -5.26
C ALA A 264 -23.23 9.85 -4.67
N VAL A 265 -23.68 8.64 -4.32
CA VAL A 265 -24.90 8.41 -3.53
C VAL A 265 -24.50 7.85 -2.19
N ILE A 266 -24.98 8.49 -1.11
CA ILE A 266 -24.81 8.03 0.28
C ILE A 266 -26.11 7.34 0.72
N ALA A 267 -26.00 6.13 1.27
CA ALA A 267 -27.13 5.36 1.79
C ALA A 267 -26.75 4.55 3.05
N ASP A 268 -27.74 3.95 3.70
CA ASP A 268 -27.52 3.08 4.87
C ASP A 268 -26.78 1.75 4.54
N THR A 269 -26.84 1.29 3.30
CA THR A 269 -26.09 0.13 2.80
C THR A 269 -25.46 0.46 1.45
N TRP A 270 -24.32 -0.17 1.15
CA TRP A 270 -23.65 0.06 -0.12
C TRP A 270 -24.51 -0.36 -1.32
N TRP A 271 -25.25 -1.48 -1.21
CA TRP A 271 -26.13 -1.95 -2.28
C TRP A 271 -27.21 -0.92 -2.64
N ARG A 272 -27.82 -0.27 -1.66
CA ARG A 272 -28.81 0.79 -1.90
C ARG A 272 -28.18 2.03 -2.54
N ALA A 273 -26.98 2.41 -2.10
CA ALA A 273 -26.22 3.49 -2.72
C ALA A 273 -25.93 3.19 -4.21
N LYS A 274 -25.36 2.01 -4.49
CA LYS A 274 -25.00 1.59 -5.85
C LYS A 274 -26.22 1.44 -6.77
N SER A 275 -27.28 0.76 -6.30
CA SER A 275 -28.50 0.56 -7.10
C SER A 275 -29.24 1.88 -7.38
N ALA A 276 -29.15 2.86 -6.48
CA ALA A 276 -29.68 4.20 -6.72
C ALA A 276 -28.80 4.98 -7.70
N LEU A 277 -27.48 4.94 -7.54
CA LEU A 277 -26.52 5.53 -8.47
C LEU A 277 -26.67 4.97 -9.89
N ASP A 278 -26.97 3.69 -10.02
CA ASP A 278 -27.20 3.05 -11.33
C ASP A 278 -28.41 3.60 -12.08
N ALA A 279 -29.42 4.08 -11.35
CA ALA A 279 -30.61 4.69 -11.92
C ALA A 279 -30.53 6.22 -12.00
N LEU A 280 -29.45 6.84 -11.52
CA LEU A 280 -29.31 8.28 -11.53
C LEU A 280 -29.08 8.79 -12.96
N PRO A 281 -29.94 9.67 -13.50
CA PRO A 281 -29.66 10.33 -14.77
C PRO A 281 -28.50 11.31 -14.58
N ILE A 282 -27.40 11.09 -15.30
CA ILE A 282 -26.21 11.94 -15.29
C ILE A 282 -25.91 12.34 -16.73
N GLU A 283 -25.73 13.65 -16.95
CA GLU A 283 -25.15 14.19 -18.17
C GLU A 283 -23.67 14.48 -17.93
N TRP A 284 -22.83 13.97 -18.82
CA TRP A 284 -21.39 14.19 -18.80
C TRP A 284 -21.00 15.23 -19.83
N ASP A 285 -20.05 16.09 -19.46
CA ASP A 285 -19.20 16.78 -20.42
C ASP A 285 -17.92 15.94 -20.57
N ASN A 286 -17.81 15.20 -21.67
CA ASN A 286 -16.67 14.30 -21.90
C ASN A 286 -15.35 15.05 -22.20
N GLY A 287 -15.40 16.37 -22.32
CA GLY A 287 -14.22 17.20 -22.47
C GLY A 287 -13.40 16.94 -23.75
N PRO A 288 -12.13 17.39 -23.78
CA PRO A 288 -11.30 17.37 -24.99
C PRO A 288 -10.90 15.95 -25.45
N HIS A 289 -11.08 14.94 -24.61
CA HIS A 289 -10.66 13.57 -24.88
C HIS A 289 -11.82 12.65 -25.30
N ALA A 290 -13.01 13.20 -25.54
CA ALA A 290 -14.20 12.44 -25.95
C ALA A 290 -14.00 11.58 -27.22
N ALA A 291 -13.11 12.02 -28.13
CA ALA A 291 -12.80 11.32 -29.37
C ALA A 291 -11.52 10.45 -29.30
N ALA A 292 -10.91 10.30 -28.11
CA ALA A 292 -9.71 9.50 -27.97
C ALA A 292 -9.97 8.01 -28.25
N SER A 293 -9.03 7.35 -28.91
CA SER A 293 -9.13 5.92 -29.23
C SER A 293 -7.77 5.23 -29.12
N SER A 294 -7.79 3.90 -29.05
CA SER A 294 -6.56 3.10 -29.11
C SER A 294 -5.75 3.37 -30.38
N ALA A 295 -6.42 3.63 -31.51
CA ALA A 295 -5.76 3.94 -32.78
C ALA A 295 -5.01 5.27 -32.74
N THR A 296 -5.63 6.33 -32.20
CA THR A 296 -4.96 7.65 -32.07
C THR A 296 -3.79 7.59 -31.10
N ILE A 297 -3.90 6.79 -30.02
CA ILE A 297 -2.79 6.58 -29.08
C ILE A 297 -1.67 5.77 -29.74
N ALA A 298 -1.98 4.69 -30.46
CA ALA A 298 -0.98 3.90 -31.17
C ALA A 298 -0.21 4.72 -32.21
N GLN A 299 -0.89 5.62 -32.93
CA GLN A 299 -0.23 6.52 -33.88
C GLN A 299 0.73 7.50 -33.18
N MET A 300 0.34 8.06 -32.04
CA MET A 300 1.20 8.93 -31.23
C MET A 300 2.48 8.20 -30.76
N LEU A 301 2.35 6.95 -30.32
CA LEU A 301 3.50 6.13 -29.90
C LEU A 301 4.40 5.79 -31.09
N LYS A 302 3.81 5.37 -32.22
CA LYS A 302 4.56 5.05 -33.44
C LYS A 302 5.39 6.24 -33.90
N ALA A 303 4.83 7.44 -33.88
CA ALA A 303 5.55 8.66 -34.25
C ALA A 303 6.77 8.94 -33.36
N GLY A 304 6.77 8.51 -32.09
CA GLY A 304 7.92 8.67 -31.20
C GLY A 304 9.08 7.70 -31.46
N LEU A 305 8.86 6.60 -32.19
CA LEU A 305 9.90 5.64 -32.53
C LEU A 305 10.97 6.23 -33.47
N ASP A 306 10.62 7.26 -34.26
CA ASP A 306 11.52 7.92 -35.21
C ASP A 306 11.77 9.41 -34.88
N ALA A 307 11.28 9.88 -33.74
CA ALA A 307 11.37 11.28 -33.37
C ALA A 307 12.78 11.72 -32.96
N GLN A 308 13.09 12.99 -33.15
CA GLN A 308 14.42 13.55 -32.85
C GLN A 308 14.53 14.12 -31.43
N ASP A 309 13.40 14.23 -30.72
CA ASP A 309 13.26 14.79 -29.37
C ASP A 309 13.44 13.75 -28.24
N ALA A 310 14.11 12.62 -28.53
CA ALA A 310 14.28 11.55 -27.54
C ALA A 310 15.38 11.88 -26.52
N VAL A 311 15.09 11.57 -25.26
CA VAL A 311 16.01 11.81 -24.13
C VAL A 311 16.84 10.57 -23.87
N VAL A 312 18.16 10.72 -23.78
CA VAL A 312 19.09 9.60 -23.54
C VAL A 312 19.05 9.15 -22.07
N GLY A 313 18.76 7.86 -21.88
CA GLY A 313 18.75 7.19 -20.59
C GLY A 313 20.10 6.60 -20.22
N ASN A 314 20.68 5.84 -21.16
CA ASN A 314 21.92 5.09 -21.05
C ASN A 314 22.61 5.06 -22.44
N GLN A 315 23.93 5.20 -22.47
CA GLN A 315 24.70 5.19 -23.71
C GLN A 315 26.14 4.73 -23.46
N ASN A 316 26.70 4.00 -24.42
CA ASN A 316 28.14 3.81 -24.58
C ASN A 316 28.48 3.73 -26.08
N GLY A 317 29.68 4.19 -26.45
CA GLY A 317 30.11 4.20 -27.86
C GLY A 317 29.15 4.95 -28.81
N ASP A 318 29.17 4.56 -30.08
CA ASP A 318 28.29 5.10 -31.12
C ASP A 318 27.46 3.98 -31.76
N ALA A 319 26.32 3.67 -31.13
CA ALA A 319 25.43 2.61 -31.60
C ALA A 319 24.89 2.89 -33.00
N ARG A 320 24.63 4.17 -33.34
CA ARG A 320 24.06 4.52 -34.65
C ARG A 320 25.07 4.26 -35.76
N ALA A 321 26.33 4.67 -35.58
CA ALA A 321 27.39 4.38 -36.55
C ALA A 321 27.66 2.87 -36.67
N ALA A 322 27.73 2.15 -35.53
CA ALA A 322 27.96 0.70 -35.52
C ALA A 322 26.84 -0.07 -36.26
N ILE A 323 25.57 0.26 -35.99
CA ILE A 323 24.43 -0.33 -36.71
C ILE A 323 24.46 0.06 -38.18
N ALA A 324 24.85 1.29 -38.53
CA ALA A 324 24.92 1.73 -39.92
C ALA A 324 25.93 0.91 -40.73
N ALA A 325 27.09 0.60 -40.14
CA ALA A 325 28.20 -0.12 -40.75
C ALA A 325 28.09 -1.66 -40.68
N ALA A 326 27.13 -2.20 -39.94
CA ALA A 326 26.98 -3.64 -39.76
C ALA A 326 26.60 -4.38 -41.05
N GLU A 327 27.11 -5.60 -41.20
CA GLU A 327 26.83 -6.46 -42.36
C GLU A 327 25.36 -6.88 -42.41
N ARG A 328 24.78 -7.15 -41.24
CA ARG A 328 23.36 -7.47 -41.09
C ARG A 328 22.73 -6.60 -40.03
N LYS A 329 21.50 -6.16 -40.30
CA LYS A 329 20.68 -5.37 -39.37
C LYS A 329 19.42 -6.15 -39.04
N ILE A 330 19.06 -6.14 -37.77
CA ILE A 330 17.82 -6.73 -37.27
C ILE A 330 17.07 -5.62 -36.54
N GLU A 331 15.79 -5.49 -36.84
CA GLU A 331 14.91 -4.53 -36.19
C GLU A 331 13.60 -5.20 -35.79
N ALA A 332 13.10 -4.85 -34.61
CA ALA A 332 11.79 -5.27 -34.13
C ALA A 332 11.09 -4.12 -33.39
N VAL A 333 9.76 -4.10 -33.47
CA VAL A 333 8.93 -3.16 -32.73
C VAL A 333 7.99 -3.94 -31.82
N TYR A 334 8.08 -3.66 -30.52
CA TYR A 334 7.22 -4.23 -29.50
C TYR A 334 6.25 -3.18 -28.97
N SER A 335 5.18 -3.65 -28.33
CA SER A 335 4.22 -2.79 -27.66
C SER A 335 3.77 -3.41 -26.35
N TYR A 336 3.50 -2.57 -25.35
CA TYR A 336 2.98 -2.98 -24.06
C TYR A 336 1.72 -2.13 -23.74
N PRO A 337 0.59 -2.77 -23.43
CA PRO A 337 -0.69 -2.08 -23.27
C PRO A 337 -0.80 -1.39 -21.91
N PHE A 338 -1.86 -0.59 -21.73
CA PHE A 338 -2.29 -0.21 -20.40
C PHE A 338 -2.63 -1.45 -19.57
N GLN A 339 -2.14 -1.51 -18.33
CA GLN A 339 -2.45 -2.61 -17.41
C GLN A 339 -3.04 -2.08 -16.11
N ASN A 340 -4.25 -2.53 -15.77
CA ASN A 340 -4.85 -2.22 -14.48
C ASN A 340 -4.23 -3.13 -13.39
N HIS A 341 -4.14 -2.62 -12.15
CA HIS A 341 -3.70 -3.38 -10.99
C HIS A 341 -4.65 -4.52 -10.62
N ALA A 342 -5.94 -4.35 -10.91
CA ALA A 342 -7.01 -5.31 -10.65
C ALA A 342 -6.90 -5.94 -9.25
N THR A 343 -6.74 -5.09 -8.21
CA THR A 343 -6.66 -5.57 -6.83
C THR A 343 -7.95 -6.27 -6.46
N MET A 344 -7.89 -7.42 -5.76
CA MET A 344 -9.10 -8.16 -5.38
C MET A 344 -10.05 -7.31 -4.52
N GLU A 345 -9.50 -6.53 -3.59
CA GLU A 345 -10.23 -5.48 -2.89
C GLU A 345 -10.19 -4.18 -3.73
N THR A 346 -11.36 -3.70 -4.16
CA THR A 346 -11.50 -2.42 -4.88
C THR A 346 -11.14 -1.23 -4.00
N MET A 347 -10.88 -0.07 -4.61
CA MET A 347 -10.59 1.14 -3.84
C MET A 347 -11.72 1.46 -2.86
N ASN A 348 -11.33 1.70 -1.60
CA ASN A 348 -12.26 1.99 -0.52
C ASN A 348 -11.55 2.78 0.58
N ALA A 349 -12.31 3.59 1.29
CA ALA A 349 -11.90 4.26 2.52
C ALA A 349 -13.14 4.62 3.34
N THR A 350 -13.01 4.62 4.66
CA THR A 350 -14.01 5.16 5.57
C THR A 350 -13.49 6.46 6.16
N ALA A 351 -14.26 7.54 6.06
CA ALA A 351 -13.89 8.84 6.60
C ALA A 351 -14.94 9.34 7.60
N LYS A 352 -14.48 9.97 8.68
CA LYS A 352 -15.32 10.72 9.63
C LYS A 352 -14.72 12.11 9.77
N TRP A 353 -15.50 13.12 9.42
CA TRP A 353 -15.04 14.50 9.38
C TRP A 353 -15.91 15.40 10.24
N THR A 354 -15.29 16.33 10.96
CA THR A 354 -15.91 17.53 11.54
C THR A 354 -15.03 18.74 11.21
N PRO A 355 -15.50 19.98 11.43
CA PRO A 355 -14.66 21.16 11.24
C PRO A 355 -13.38 21.17 12.11
N GLU A 356 -13.33 20.35 13.17
CA GLU A 356 -12.22 20.28 14.10
C GLU A 356 -11.28 19.09 13.84
N ARG A 357 -11.78 17.99 13.24
CA ARG A 357 -11.02 16.74 13.11
C ARG A 357 -11.43 15.90 11.90
N CYS A 358 -10.46 15.23 11.28
CA CYS A 358 -10.70 14.25 10.23
C CYS A 358 -10.02 12.90 10.55
N GLU A 359 -10.77 11.82 10.48
CA GLU A 359 -10.25 10.46 10.64
C GLU A 359 -10.52 9.65 9.38
N VAL A 360 -9.52 8.92 8.90
CA VAL A 360 -9.67 8.01 7.75
C VAL A 360 -9.15 6.63 8.09
N TRP A 361 -9.97 5.60 7.85
CA TRP A 361 -9.55 4.20 7.85
C TRP A 361 -9.42 3.75 6.40
N THR A 362 -8.22 3.33 5.98
CA THR A 362 -7.98 2.99 4.58
C THR A 362 -6.93 1.89 4.41
N PRO A 363 -7.13 0.95 3.46
CA PRO A 363 -6.06 0.10 2.96
C PRO A 363 -5.12 0.95 2.10
N THR A 364 -3.87 1.17 2.54
CA THR A 364 -2.88 2.01 1.84
C THR A 364 -1.48 1.42 1.91
N GLN A 365 -0.68 1.62 0.85
CA GLN A 365 0.75 1.32 0.85
C GLN A 365 1.58 2.45 1.47
N ASN A 366 1.05 3.67 1.51
CA ASN A 366 1.76 4.86 1.99
C ASN A 366 0.85 5.64 2.94
N GLY A 367 1.11 5.47 4.25
CA GLY A 367 0.31 6.11 5.29
C GLY A 367 0.51 7.62 5.36
N GLU A 368 1.72 8.11 5.09
CA GLU A 368 2.02 9.56 5.14
C GLU A 368 1.38 10.31 3.98
N ALA A 369 1.41 9.75 2.78
CA ALA A 369 0.69 10.31 1.64
C ALA A 369 -0.84 10.28 1.86
N ALA A 370 -1.36 9.21 2.47
CA ALA A 370 -2.78 9.17 2.86
C ALA A 370 -3.14 10.24 3.90
N LEU A 371 -2.26 10.53 4.86
CA LEU A 371 -2.47 11.60 5.85
C LEU A 371 -2.45 12.98 5.19
N ALA A 372 -1.50 13.22 4.28
CA ALA A 372 -1.44 14.47 3.51
C ALA A 372 -2.73 14.67 2.68
N ALA A 373 -3.16 13.65 1.93
CA ALA A 373 -4.39 13.69 1.15
C ALA A 373 -5.64 13.89 2.03
N THR A 374 -5.64 13.31 3.24
CA THR A 374 -6.71 13.50 4.22
C THR A 374 -6.78 14.95 4.68
N ALA A 375 -5.64 15.54 5.06
CA ALA A 375 -5.55 16.91 5.54
C ALA A 375 -5.95 17.93 4.47
N GLU A 376 -5.45 17.75 3.24
CA GLU A 376 -5.79 18.58 2.09
C GLU A 376 -7.30 18.55 1.79
N ALA A 377 -7.89 17.36 1.63
CA ALA A 377 -9.32 17.23 1.35
C ALA A 377 -10.20 17.74 2.51
N ALA A 378 -9.75 17.53 3.75
CA ALA A 378 -10.44 18.03 4.94
C ALA A 378 -10.40 19.55 5.05
N GLY A 379 -9.39 20.21 4.46
CA GLY A 379 -9.09 21.62 4.70
C GLY A 379 -8.60 21.85 6.13
N LEU A 380 -7.89 20.89 6.72
CA LEU A 380 -7.42 20.92 8.09
C LEU A 380 -5.89 20.76 8.14
N ALA A 381 -5.28 21.25 9.21
CA ALA A 381 -3.87 20.98 9.48
C ALA A 381 -3.65 19.46 9.70
N PRO A 382 -2.51 18.89 9.30
CA PRO A 382 -2.22 17.46 9.48
C PRO A 382 -2.36 16.96 10.91
N GLU A 383 -2.08 17.79 11.92
CA GLU A 383 -2.19 17.45 13.34
C GLU A 383 -3.64 17.28 13.81
N LYS A 384 -4.60 17.80 13.04
CA LYS A 384 -6.05 17.60 13.25
C LYS A 384 -6.58 16.39 12.47
N CYS A 385 -5.70 15.65 11.80
CA CYS A 385 -6.06 14.51 10.97
C CYS A 385 -5.41 13.22 11.50
N GLU A 386 -6.09 12.11 11.28
CA GLU A 386 -5.52 10.79 11.57
C GLU A 386 -5.87 9.78 10.47
N VAL A 387 -4.93 8.88 10.19
CA VAL A 387 -5.11 7.77 9.27
C VAL A 387 -4.85 6.44 9.97
N TYR A 388 -5.85 5.58 9.99
CA TYR A 388 -5.74 4.21 10.46
C TYR A 388 -5.50 3.29 9.26
N LYS A 389 -4.28 2.77 9.16
CA LYS A 389 -3.93 1.80 8.14
C LYS A 389 -4.61 0.47 8.43
N LEU A 390 -5.28 -0.07 7.41
CA LEU A 390 -5.84 -1.42 7.45
C LEU A 390 -5.03 -2.37 6.57
N HIS A 391 -5.17 -3.67 6.82
CA HIS A 391 -4.75 -4.68 5.85
C HIS A 391 -5.43 -4.42 4.51
N LEU A 392 -4.74 -4.76 3.42
CA LEU A 392 -5.18 -4.46 2.07
C LEU A 392 -5.28 -5.72 1.21
N GLY A 393 -6.37 -5.85 0.46
CA GLY A 393 -6.66 -6.97 -0.45
C GLY A 393 -6.00 -6.81 -1.81
N GLY A 394 -4.70 -6.55 -1.82
CA GLY A 394 -3.89 -6.22 -3.00
C GLY A 394 -3.61 -4.73 -3.15
N GLY A 395 -2.42 -4.41 -3.65
CA GLY A 395 -1.98 -3.04 -3.89
C GLY A 395 -1.31 -2.90 -5.25
N PHE A 396 -0.29 -3.71 -5.52
CA PHE A 396 0.48 -3.73 -6.77
C PHE A 396 0.99 -2.35 -7.23
N GLY A 397 1.00 -1.34 -6.35
CA GLY A 397 1.35 0.05 -6.65
C GLY A 397 0.14 1.01 -6.74
N ARG A 398 -1.10 0.53 -6.94
CA ARG A 398 -2.33 1.34 -6.99
C ARG A 398 -2.53 2.21 -5.76
N ARG A 399 -2.19 1.65 -4.58
CA ARG A 399 -2.44 2.25 -3.27
C ARG A 399 -1.24 3.02 -2.72
N GLY A 400 -0.24 3.31 -3.56
CA GLY A 400 1.07 3.85 -3.15
C GLY A 400 1.29 5.33 -3.43
N ALA A 401 1.13 5.75 -4.69
CA ALA A 401 1.56 7.07 -5.14
C ALA A 401 0.43 8.11 -5.20
N VAL A 402 -0.81 7.68 -5.44
CA VAL A 402 -1.99 8.55 -5.57
C VAL A 402 -3.04 8.05 -4.59
N HIS A 403 -3.72 8.97 -3.89
CA HIS A 403 -4.73 8.69 -2.86
C HIS A 403 -6.08 9.34 -3.19
N ASP A 404 -6.46 9.28 -4.46
CA ASP A 404 -7.70 9.81 -5.00
C ASP A 404 -8.95 9.30 -4.27
N TRP A 405 -9.00 8.01 -3.94
CA TRP A 405 -10.14 7.45 -3.19
C TRP A 405 -10.24 7.98 -1.75
N VAL A 406 -9.12 8.38 -1.14
CA VAL A 406 -9.12 9.03 0.20
C VAL A 406 -9.69 10.43 0.09
N ILE A 407 -9.25 11.20 -0.91
CA ILE A 407 -9.75 12.56 -1.17
C ILE A 407 -11.27 12.53 -1.43
N GLN A 408 -11.74 11.57 -2.24
CA GLN A 408 -13.16 11.37 -2.48
C GLN A 408 -13.90 11.02 -1.19
N ALA A 409 -13.43 10.06 -0.39
CA ALA A 409 -14.08 9.66 0.85
C ALA A 409 -14.21 10.82 1.85
N VAL A 410 -13.16 11.63 2.01
CA VAL A 410 -13.19 12.82 2.87
C VAL A 410 -14.15 13.88 2.33
N THR A 411 -14.11 14.16 1.01
CA THR A 411 -15.04 15.10 0.35
C THR A 411 -16.50 14.68 0.56
N ILE A 412 -16.80 13.39 0.47
CA ILE A 412 -18.12 12.82 0.74
C ILE A 412 -18.47 12.97 2.23
N ALA A 413 -17.56 12.63 3.15
CA ALA A 413 -17.79 12.74 4.60
C ALA A 413 -18.09 14.17 5.08
N LYS A 414 -17.48 15.19 4.45
CA LYS A 414 -17.77 16.62 4.73
C LYS A 414 -19.24 16.99 4.55
N GLN A 415 -19.99 16.20 3.78
CA GLN A 415 -21.41 16.43 3.55
C GLN A 415 -22.32 16.01 4.71
N MET A 416 -21.80 15.25 5.67
CA MET A 416 -22.50 14.78 6.87
C MET A 416 -21.55 14.77 8.09
N PRO A 417 -21.22 15.94 8.65
CA PRO A 417 -20.24 16.05 9.73
C PRO A 417 -20.55 15.13 10.92
N GLY A 418 -19.53 14.47 11.46
CA GLY A 418 -19.64 13.53 12.58
C GLY A 418 -20.14 12.13 12.20
N THR A 419 -20.64 11.93 10.98
CA THR A 419 -21.09 10.61 10.50
C THR A 419 -19.96 9.89 9.76
N PRO A 420 -19.59 8.66 10.14
CA PRO A 420 -18.64 7.88 9.36
C PRO A 420 -19.26 7.49 8.00
N ILE A 421 -18.56 7.76 6.91
CA ILE A 421 -18.98 7.37 5.56
C ILE A 421 -17.92 6.47 4.93
N LYS A 422 -18.32 5.24 4.58
CA LYS A 422 -17.50 4.28 3.85
C LYS A 422 -17.75 4.37 2.36
N LEU A 423 -16.78 4.88 1.61
CA LEU A 423 -16.75 4.83 0.16
C LEU A 423 -16.20 3.48 -0.28
N ILE A 424 -16.92 2.79 -1.18
CA ILE A 424 -16.42 1.61 -1.89
C ILE A 424 -16.69 1.82 -3.38
N TRP A 425 -15.64 1.74 -4.19
CA TRP A 425 -15.75 1.69 -5.65
C TRP A 425 -16.30 0.33 -6.07
N SER A 426 -17.19 0.31 -7.08
CA SER A 426 -17.56 -0.95 -7.72
C SER A 426 -16.38 -1.50 -8.54
N ARG A 427 -16.45 -2.76 -8.97
CA ARG A 427 -15.39 -3.33 -9.82
C ARG A 427 -15.29 -2.58 -11.15
N GLU A 428 -16.42 -2.19 -11.73
CA GLU A 428 -16.46 -1.44 -12.99
C GLU A 428 -15.78 -0.08 -12.83
N GLU A 429 -16.07 0.61 -11.73
CA GLU A 429 -15.45 1.90 -11.39
C GLU A 429 -13.93 1.76 -11.20
N ASP A 430 -13.49 0.73 -10.46
CA ASP A 430 -12.08 0.42 -10.22
C ASP A 430 -11.32 0.02 -11.49
N MET A 431 -11.98 -0.67 -12.41
CA MET A 431 -11.42 -1.03 -13.71
C MET A 431 -11.31 0.17 -14.63
N LEU A 432 -12.32 1.06 -14.66
CA LEU A 432 -12.37 2.22 -15.55
C LEU A 432 -11.45 3.36 -15.08
N HIS A 433 -11.39 3.62 -13.78
CA HIS A 433 -10.69 4.76 -13.17
C HIS A 433 -9.41 4.36 -12.44
N GLY A 434 -8.75 3.30 -12.93
CA GLY A 434 -7.43 2.88 -12.47
C GLY A 434 -6.33 3.92 -12.72
N ARG A 435 -5.15 3.66 -12.17
CA ARG A 435 -3.90 4.37 -12.51
C ARG A 435 -3.00 3.43 -13.28
N TYR A 436 -3.31 3.24 -14.56
CA TYR A 436 -2.79 2.12 -15.36
C TYR A 436 -1.26 2.12 -15.44
N HIS A 437 -0.66 0.93 -15.52
CA HIS A 437 0.72 0.84 -15.99
C HIS A 437 0.81 1.45 -17.40
N PRO A 438 1.85 2.25 -17.70
CA PRO A 438 1.93 3.05 -18.92
C PRO A 438 1.90 2.21 -20.21
N ILE A 439 1.16 2.72 -21.20
CA ILE A 439 1.26 2.22 -22.58
C ILE A 439 2.58 2.68 -23.21
N THR A 440 3.28 1.76 -23.87
CA THR A 440 4.54 2.05 -24.57
C THR A 440 4.68 1.24 -25.85
N GLN A 441 5.48 1.74 -26.78
CA GLN A 441 6.10 0.97 -27.85
C GLN A 441 7.62 1.07 -27.72
N CYS A 442 8.33 0.07 -28.22
CA CYS A 442 9.79 0.07 -28.24
C CYS A 442 10.30 -0.45 -29.58
N LYS A 443 11.22 0.28 -30.21
CA LYS A 443 11.97 -0.17 -31.39
C LYS A 443 13.37 -0.58 -30.93
N LEU A 444 13.75 -1.81 -31.22
CA LEU A 444 15.11 -2.29 -31.04
C LEU A 444 15.75 -2.49 -32.41
N SER A 445 16.97 -2.00 -32.57
CA SER A 445 17.77 -2.13 -33.79
C SER A 445 19.16 -2.64 -33.41
N ALA A 446 19.58 -3.78 -33.96
CA ALA A 446 20.91 -4.35 -33.77
C ALA A 446 21.67 -4.42 -35.09
N GLY A 447 22.97 -4.10 -35.02
CA GLY A 447 23.94 -4.39 -36.06
C GLY A 447 24.73 -5.65 -35.69
N LEU A 448 24.89 -6.58 -36.63
CA LEU A 448 25.65 -7.81 -36.46
C LEU A 448 26.90 -7.86 -37.34
N ASP A 449 27.96 -8.48 -36.82
CA ASP A 449 29.12 -8.90 -37.62
C ASP A 449 28.87 -10.23 -38.36
N ALA A 450 29.83 -10.65 -39.19
CA ALA A 450 29.79 -11.92 -39.93
C ALA A 450 29.63 -13.17 -39.06
N LYS A 451 29.94 -13.09 -37.76
CA LYS A 451 29.82 -14.18 -36.78
C LYS A 451 28.49 -14.14 -36.02
N GLY A 452 27.66 -13.14 -36.28
CA GLY A 452 26.39 -12.93 -35.59
C GLY A 452 26.51 -12.22 -34.23
N ASN A 453 27.67 -11.63 -33.90
CA ASN A 453 27.82 -10.84 -32.66
C ASN A 453 27.22 -9.46 -32.85
N ILE A 454 26.54 -8.94 -31.81
CA ILE A 454 26.01 -7.58 -31.79
C ILE A 454 27.16 -6.57 -31.69
N THR A 455 27.32 -5.73 -32.71
CA THR A 455 28.31 -4.64 -32.76
C THR A 455 27.73 -3.32 -32.24
N GLY A 456 26.42 -3.15 -32.31
CA GLY A 456 25.70 -2.01 -31.75
C GLY A 456 24.22 -2.30 -31.52
N LEU A 457 23.67 -1.75 -30.44
CA LEU A 457 22.26 -1.87 -30.08
C LEU A 457 21.65 -0.49 -29.81
N HIS A 458 20.54 -0.18 -30.46
CA HIS A 458 19.71 0.99 -30.17
C HIS A 458 18.34 0.53 -29.67
N ILE A 459 17.97 0.96 -28.46
CA ILE A 459 16.66 0.74 -27.85
C ILE A 459 15.95 2.09 -27.74
N ARG A 460 14.95 2.32 -28.59
CA ARG A 460 14.09 3.50 -28.55
C ARG A 460 12.78 3.16 -27.88
N ILE A 461 12.52 3.74 -26.71
CA ILE A 461 11.21 3.66 -26.06
C ILE A 461 10.38 4.86 -26.53
N SER A 462 9.13 4.64 -26.94
CA SER A 462 8.14 5.69 -27.08
C SER A 462 6.94 5.41 -26.19
N GLY A 463 6.62 6.33 -25.29
CA GLY A 463 5.42 6.17 -24.47
C GLY A 463 5.42 6.95 -23.19
N GLN A 464 4.49 6.58 -22.33
CA GLN A 464 4.05 7.39 -21.22
C GLN A 464 5.05 7.36 -20.06
N SER A 465 5.31 8.54 -19.48
CA SER A 465 6.05 8.70 -18.24
C SER A 465 5.13 8.53 -17.04
N ILE A 466 5.53 7.67 -16.09
CA ILE A 466 4.82 7.58 -14.80
C ILE A 466 5.05 8.85 -13.99
N LEU A 467 6.31 9.33 -13.94
CA LEU A 467 6.66 10.48 -13.10
C LEU A 467 6.00 11.77 -13.57
N ALA A 468 5.75 11.94 -14.87
CA ALA A 468 5.04 13.11 -15.38
C ALA A 468 3.66 13.29 -14.74
N SER A 469 3.02 12.20 -14.29
CA SER A 469 1.75 12.27 -13.58
C SER A 469 1.90 12.27 -12.06
N VAL A 470 2.77 11.43 -11.49
CA VAL A 470 2.76 11.17 -10.03
C VAL A 470 3.80 11.97 -9.25
N ALA A 471 4.83 12.47 -9.92
CA ALA A 471 5.91 13.25 -9.31
C ALA A 471 6.67 14.08 -10.38
N PRO A 472 6.01 15.03 -11.06
CA PRO A 472 6.61 15.77 -12.17
C PRO A 472 7.87 16.54 -11.76
N GLN A 473 7.96 16.96 -10.51
CA GLN A 473 9.16 17.58 -9.91
C GLN A 473 10.41 16.67 -9.92
N SER A 474 10.24 15.38 -10.13
CA SER A 474 11.33 14.40 -10.21
C SER A 474 11.86 14.21 -11.64
N ILE A 475 11.23 14.81 -12.64
CA ILE A 475 11.74 14.86 -14.02
C ILE A 475 12.72 16.04 -14.13
N LYS A 476 13.92 15.76 -14.65
CA LYS A 476 14.95 16.78 -14.92
C LYS A 476 15.36 16.67 -16.37
N ASP A 477 15.43 17.80 -17.07
CA ASP A 477 15.85 17.88 -18.47
C ASP A 477 15.05 16.94 -19.40
N GLY A 478 13.74 16.80 -19.13
CA GLY A 478 12.85 15.89 -19.86
C GLY A 478 13.03 14.40 -19.55
N LYS A 479 13.98 14.03 -18.67
CA LYS A 479 14.27 12.64 -18.31
C LYS A 479 13.38 12.15 -17.17
N ASP A 480 12.56 11.13 -17.47
CA ASP A 480 11.98 10.25 -16.45
C ASP A 480 12.97 9.10 -16.17
N PRO A 481 13.72 9.09 -15.05
CA PRO A 481 14.66 8.01 -14.76
C PRO A 481 13.99 6.64 -14.56
N VAL A 482 12.70 6.61 -14.24
CA VAL A 482 11.98 5.35 -13.97
C VAL A 482 11.69 4.62 -15.27
N VAL A 483 11.55 5.30 -16.41
CA VAL A 483 11.27 4.65 -17.71
C VAL A 483 12.37 3.68 -18.15
N PHE A 484 13.61 3.90 -17.68
CA PHE A 484 14.78 3.11 -18.08
C PHE A 484 15.08 1.93 -17.15
N GLN A 485 14.22 1.62 -16.17
CA GLN A 485 14.43 0.46 -15.29
C GLN A 485 14.53 -0.84 -16.08
N GLY A 486 15.59 -1.62 -15.84
CA GLY A 486 15.96 -2.81 -16.63
C GLY A 486 16.93 -2.52 -17.77
N LEU A 487 17.16 -1.24 -18.09
CA LEU A 487 18.01 -0.77 -19.18
C LEU A 487 19.05 0.28 -18.71
N ASN A 488 19.09 0.56 -17.42
CA ASN A 488 20.05 1.50 -16.84
C ASN A 488 21.48 0.99 -17.01
N ALA A 489 22.44 1.91 -16.92
CA ALA A 489 23.86 1.57 -16.83
C ALA A 489 24.12 0.60 -15.65
N PRO A 490 25.24 -0.14 -15.67
CA PRO A 490 25.63 -1.05 -14.59
C PRO A 490 25.59 -0.35 -13.21
N GLY A 491 24.95 -1.01 -12.26
CA GLY A 491 24.63 -0.45 -10.96
C GLY A 491 23.90 -1.45 -10.06
N PRO A 492 23.52 -1.04 -8.85
CA PRO A 492 22.97 -1.96 -7.85
C PRO A 492 21.53 -2.40 -8.12
N GLU A 493 20.77 -1.65 -8.93
CA GLU A 493 19.35 -1.92 -9.19
C GLU A 493 18.95 -1.58 -10.63
N ALA A 494 18.09 -2.43 -11.21
CA ALA A 494 17.43 -2.19 -12.49
C ALA A 494 18.39 -1.83 -13.64
N SER A 495 19.60 -2.40 -13.62
CA SER A 495 20.59 -2.31 -14.68
C SER A 495 20.29 -3.28 -15.81
N ILE A 496 20.80 -2.96 -16.99
CA ILE A 496 20.80 -3.89 -18.13
C ILE A 496 21.68 -5.11 -17.82
N GLY A 497 21.19 -6.31 -18.12
CA GLY A 497 21.87 -7.58 -17.85
C GLY A 497 22.99 -7.92 -18.83
N TYR A 498 23.04 -7.25 -19.98
CA TYR A 498 24.01 -7.47 -21.06
C TYR A 498 24.99 -6.32 -21.20
N SER A 499 26.15 -6.61 -21.80
CA SER A 499 27.09 -5.61 -22.27
C SER A 499 27.11 -5.60 -23.79
N PHE A 500 27.07 -4.41 -24.39
CA PHE A 500 27.17 -4.23 -25.84
C PHE A 500 28.34 -3.29 -26.15
N PRO A 501 29.09 -3.49 -27.25
CA PRO A 501 30.21 -2.62 -27.62
C PRO A 501 29.78 -1.17 -27.88
N ASN A 502 28.58 -0.99 -28.43
CA ASN A 502 27.95 0.29 -28.62
C ASN A 502 26.46 0.18 -28.24
N LEU A 503 26.00 1.02 -27.31
CA LEU A 503 24.64 1.02 -26.80
C LEU A 503 24.06 2.42 -26.83
N LEU A 504 22.82 2.54 -27.28
CA LEU A 504 21.99 3.72 -27.08
C LEU A 504 20.63 3.29 -26.55
N VAL A 505 20.22 3.84 -25.41
CA VAL A 505 18.87 3.70 -24.87
C VAL A 505 18.28 5.08 -24.69
N ASP A 506 17.22 5.40 -25.42
CA ASP A 506 16.57 6.71 -25.39
C ASP A 506 15.04 6.61 -25.34
N HIS A 507 14.41 7.66 -24.81
CA HIS A 507 12.96 7.72 -24.59
C HIS A 507 12.35 8.94 -25.27
N ALA A 508 11.46 8.71 -26.22
CA ALA A 508 10.54 9.72 -26.74
C ALA A 508 9.28 9.72 -25.87
N MET A 509 9.20 10.66 -24.93
CA MET A 509 8.07 10.77 -24.01
C MET A 509 6.79 11.13 -24.77
N ARG A 510 5.76 10.29 -24.65
CA ARG A 510 4.43 10.47 -25.26
C ARG A 510 3.36 10.15 -24.22
N ASN A 511 2.73 11.19 -23.68
CA ASN A 511 1.79 11.07 -22.57
C ASN A 511 0.34 11.22 -23.06
N PRO A 512 -0.43 10.13 -23.19
CA PRO A 512 -1.87 10.22 -23.42
C PRO A 512 -2.58 10.71 -22.14
N HIS A 513 -3.84 11.10 -22.29
CA HIS A 513 -4.70 11.61 -21.21
C HIS A 513 -5.03 10.59 -20.10
N VAL A 514 -4.84 9.29 -20.35
CA VAL A 514 -5.09 8.22 -19.38
C VAL A 514 -4.04 8.28 -18.25
N PRO A 515 -4.41 8.44 -16.98
CA PRO A 515 -3.44 8.61 -15.90
C PRO A 515 -2.58 7.35 -15.66
N PRO A 516 -1.24 7.45 -15.68
CA PRO A 516 -0.36 6.34 -15.37
C PRO A 516 -0.18 6.14 -13.86
N GLY A 517 0.25 4.95 -13.47
CA GLY A 517 0.63 4.64 -12.10
C GLY A 517 1.69 3.54 -12.03
N PHE A 518 2.36 3.44 -10.88
CA PHE A 518 3.27 2.33 -10.62
C PHE A 518 2.49 1.03 -10.57
N TRP A 519 2.87 0.03 -11.36
CA TRP A 519 2.41 -1.36 -11.26
C TRP A 519 3.58 -2.26 -10.81
N ARG A 520 3.32 -3.46 -10.27
CA ARG A 520 4.38 -4.33 -9.71
C ARG A 520 5.46 -4.60 -10.76
N GLY A 521 6.74 -4.33 -10.44
CA GLY A 521 7.86 -4.40 -11.39
C GLY A 521 8.16 -3.06 -12.08
N VAL A 522 7.21 -2.13 -12.06
CA VAL A 522 7.31 -0.79 -12.65
C VAL A 522 7.69 -0.92 -14.13
N ASN A 523 8.82 -0.38 -14.59
CA ASN A 523 9.19 -0.44 -16.00
C ASN A 523 10.09 -1.62 -16.35
N LEU A 524 10.48 -2.45 -15.37
CA LEU A 524 11.15 -3.73 -15.65
C LEU A 524 10.26 -4.65 -16.50
N ASN A 525 8.93 -4.61 -16.29
CA ASN A 525 8.01 -5.53 -16.95
C ASN A 525 8.13 -5.48 -18.48
N GLN A 526 7.88 -4.31 -19.06
CA GLN A 526 7.93 -4.15 -20.51
C GLN A 526 9.36 -4.13 -21.03
N ASN A 527 10.29 -3.48 -20.33
CA ASN A 527 11.66 -3.33 -20.84
C ASN A 527 12.40 -4.67 -20.90
N THR A 528 12.19 -5.55 -19.91
CA THR A 528 12.75 -6.91 -19.95
C THR A 528 12.11 -7.72 -21.07
N ILE A 529 10.79 -7.65 -21.28
CA ILE A 529 10.15 -8.35 -22.40
C ILE A 529 10.71 -7.87 -23.74
N TYR A 530 10.86 -6.56 -23.93
CA TYR A 530 11.40 -6.01 -25.18
C TYR A 530 12.83 -6.45 -25.45
N LEU A 531 13.69 -6.39 -24.44
CA LEU A 531 15.09 -6.77 -24.59
C LEU A 531 15.26 -8.27 -24.78
N GLU A 532 14.73 -9.11 -23.89
CA GLU A 532 14.94 -10.55 -23.94
C GLU A 532 14.32 -11.17 -25.21
N CYS A 533 13.10 -10.77 -25.61
CA CYS A 533 12.53 -11.27 -26.86
C CYS A 533 13.36 -10.85 -28.09
N PHE A 534 13.95 -9.65 -28.06
CA PHE A 534 14.79 -9.21 -29.17
C PHE A 534 16.13 -9.96 -29.22
N ILE A 535 16.70 -10.29 -28.06
CA ILE A 535 17.90 -11.14 -28.00
C ILE A 535 17.60 -12.54 -28.57
N ASP A 536 16.46 -13.15 -28.24
CA ASP A 536 16.01 -14.41 -28.85
C ASP A 536 15.86 -14.29 -30.38
N GLU A 537 15.28 -13.18 -30.87
CA GLU A 537 15.15 -12.94 -32.31
C GLU A 537 16.52 -12.78 -33.00
N VAL A 538 17.49 -12.12 -32.35
CA VAL A 538 18.86 -12.01 -32.84
C VAL A 538 19.55 -13.38 -32.86
N ALA A 539 19.41 -14.18 -31.79
CA ALA A 539 19.98 -15.52 -31.71
C ALA A 539 19.39 -16.44 -32.80
N HIS A 540 18.06 -16.45 -32.96
CA HIS A 540 17.39 -17.20 -34.01
C HIS A 540 17.86 -16.78 -35.40
N ALA A 541 17.95 -15.47 -35.65
CA ALA A 541 18.39 -14.93 -36.92
C ALA A 541 19.86 -15.28 -37.23
N SER A 542 20.72 -15.35 -36.22
CA SER A 542 22.13 -15.71 -36.35
C SER A 542 22.42 -17.22 -36.29
N GLY A 543 21.39 -18.04 -36.05
CA GLY A 543 21.52 -19.50 -35.92
C GLY A 543 22.22 -19.93 -34.62
N GLN A 544 22.12 -19.12 -33.57
CA GLN A 544 22.67 -19.37 -32.24
C GLN A 544 21.57 -19.82 -31.27
N ASP A 545 21.98 -20.52 -30.20
CA ASP A 545 21.09 -20.89 -29.09
C ASP A 545 20.76 -19.63 -28.27
N PRO A 546 19.46 -19.36 -27.96
CA PRO A 546 19.03 -18.17 -27.23
C PRO A 546 19.42 -18.17 -25.74
#